data_AF-B4SMZ7-F1
#
_entry.id   AF-B4SMZ7-F1
#
_cell.length_a   1.000
_cell.length_b   1.000
_cell.length_c   1.000
_cell.angle_alpha   90.00
_cell.angle_beta   90.00
_cell.angle_gamma   90.00
#
_symmetry.space_group_name_H-M   'P 1'
#
loop_
_entity.id
_entity.type
_entity.pdbx_description
1 polymer ?
#
loop_
_entity_poly.entity_id
_entity_poly.type
_entity_poly.pdbx_seq_one_letter_code
_entity_poly.pdbx_strand_id
1 'polypeptide(L)'
;MRRTLMIATATALLALTSTASARDTRVEQSLQELVSSQAAKDAGIDGSVRFYLAGQPVSVQQRLGEDVTNKKTNAANKSDAEACRWVALSALRALQDGAKSRGANAVVDIVSYYKKNEFKSSTNYECYAGTILAGVALKGTYAKVK
;
A
#
# COMPACT_ATOMS: atom_id res chain seq x y z
N MET A 1 45.22 8.44 55.50
CA MET A 1 45.15 7.05 54.97
C MET A 1 43.73 6.57 55.19
N ARG A 2 42.92 5.98 54.30
CA ARG A 2 42.96 5.48 52.91
C ARG A 2 41.45 5.42 52.50
N ARG A 3 41.06 6.07 51.40
CA ARG A 3 40.61 5.46 50.12
C ARG A 3 39.23 4.77 50.13
N THR A 4 38.27 5.46 49.51
CA THR A 4 37.28 4.98 48.52
C THR A 4 36.95 3.48 48.47
N LEU A 5 35.66 3.14 48.61
CA LEU A 5 34.89 2.04 47.96
C LEU A 5 33.53 1.95 48.70
N MET A 6 32.34 1.81 48.11
CA MET A 6 31.96 1.40 46.77
C MET A 6 30.45 1.73 46.61
N ILE A 7 30.13 2.60 45.65
CA ILE A 7 28.77 2.77 45.12
C ILE A 7 28.52 1.53 44.26
N ALA A 8 27.73 0.55 44.72
CA ALA A 8 27.38 -0.60 43.89
C ALA A 8 26.15 -1.33 44.43
N THR A 9 24.95 -0.98 43.97
CA THR A 9 23.75 -1.86 43.91
C THR A 9 22.58 -1.16 43.20
N ALA A 10 22.81 -0.68 41.97
CA ALA A 10 21.73 -0.11 41.13
C ALA A 10 21.94 -0.39 39.63
N THR A 11 22.26 -1.64 39.26
CA THR A 11 22.65 -1.97 37.87
C THR A 11 22.18 -3.35 37.37
N ALA A 12 21.01 -3.85 37.81
CA ALA A 12 20.53 -5.19 37.42
C ALA A 12 19.14 -5.24 36.75
N LEU A 13 18.68 -4.18 36.05
CA LEU A 13 17.37 -4.19 35.36
C LEU A 13 17.40 -3.91 33.83
N LEU A 14 18.55 -4.02 33.16
CA LEU A 14 18.64 -3.71 31.71
C LEU A 14 18.56 -4.91 30.74
N ALA A 15 18.21 -6.13 31.18
CA ALA A 15 18.33 -7.33 30.34
C ALA A 15 17.04 -7.85 29.66
N LEU A 16 15.98 -7.03 29.54
CA LEU A 16 14.78 -7.38 28.75
C LEU A 16 14.61 -6.42 27.55
N THR A 17 15.67 -6.21 26.76
CA THR A 17 15.51 -5.55 25.47
C THR A 17 14.90 -6.53 24.48
N SER A 18 13.57 -6.56 24.39
CA SER A 18 12.87 -7.18 23.26
C SER A 18 13.41 -6.57 21.97
N THR A 19 14.03 -7.39 21.11
CA THR A 19 14.49 -6.95 19.80
C THR A 19 13.28 -6.53 18.97
N ALA A 20 13.08 -5.22 18.82
CA ALA A 20 12.05 -4.67 17.95
C ALA A 20 12.43 -4.99 16.49
N SER A 21 11.90 -6.10 15.96
CA SER A 21 12.11 -6.45 14.56
C SER A 21 11.20 -5.62 13.66
N ALA A 22 11.79 -4.65 12.97
CA ALA A 22 11.13 -3.83 11.96
C ALA A 22 11.13 -4.58 10.62
N ARG A 23 10.21 -5.54 10.47
CA ARG A 23 10.04 -6.25 9.21
C ARG A 23 9.40 -5.36 8.14
N ASP A 24 9.70 -5.65 6.88
CA ASP A 24 9.19 -4.95 5.70
C ASP A 24 9.07 -5.97 4.54
N THR A 25 8.07 -6.86 4.62
CA THR A 25 7.91 -7.95 3.65
C THR A 25 7.19 -7.44 2.40
N ARG A 26 7.84 -7.56 1.24
CA ARG A 26 7.18 -7.33 -0.05
C ARG A 26 6.20 -8.48 -0.34
N VAL A 27 4.96 -8.12 -0.59
CA VAL A 27 3.87 -9.02 -1.00
C VAL A 27 3.32 -8.53 -2.32
N GLU A 28 3.15 -9.43 -3.28
CA GLU A 28 2.50 -9.15 -4.55
C GLU A 28 1.16 -9.86 -4.64
N GLN A 29 0.15 -9.15 -5.14
CA GLN A 29 -1.19 -9.71 -5.31
C GLN A 29 -1.84 -9.24 -6.60
N SER A 30 -2.73 -10.08 -7.14
CA SER A 30 -3.50 -9.78 -8.35
C SER A 30 -4.42 -8.59 -8.13
N LEU A 31 -4.28 -7.55 -8.95
CA LEU A 31 -5.21 -6.42 -8.92
C LEU A 31 -6.59 -6.85 -9.37
N GLN A 32 -6.67 -7.68 -10.41
CA GLN A 32 -7.95 -8.10 -10.98
C GLN A 32 -8.77 -8.92 -9.97
N GLU A 33 -8.12 -9.82 -9.23
CA GLU A 33 -8.78 -10.59 -8.17
C GLU A 33 -9.29 -9.68 -7.05
N LEU A 34 -8.54 -8.63 -6.70
CA LEU A 34 -8.96 -7.67 -5.69
C LEU A 34 -10.15 -6.83 -6.15
N VAL A 35 -10.06 -6.20 -7.32
CA VAL A 35 -11.11 -5.32 -7.88
C VAL A 35 -12.41 -6.09 -8.15
N SER A 36 -12.33 -7.36 -8.52
CA SER A 36 -13.51 -8.21 -8.73
C SER A 36 -14.12 -8.77 -7.43
N SER A 37 -13.49 -8.58 -6.28
CA SER A 37 -13.94 -9.18 -5.01
C SER A 37 -15.14 -8.45 -4.39
N GLN A 38 -15.91 -9.15 -3.54
CA GLN A 38 -16.99 -8.52 -2.77
C GLN A 38 -16.46 -7.39 -1.86
N ALA A 39 -15.29 -7.58 -1.27
CA ALA A 39 -14.63 -6.57 -0.44
C ALA A 39 -14.37 -5.25 -1.19
N ALA A 40 -14.12 -5.29 -2.51
CA ALA A 40 -13.99 -4.07 -3.30
C ALA A 40 -15.30 -3.28 -3.39
N LYS A 41 -16.42 -3.98 -3.62
CA LYS A 41 -17.75 -3.38 -3.62
C LYS A 41 -18.08 -2.78 -2.26
N ASP A 42 -17.83 -3.54 -1.18
CA ASP A 42 -18.08 -3.11 0.20
C ASP A 42 -17.20 -1.91 0.59
N ALA A 43 -15.99 -1.82 0.03
CA ALA A 43 -15.09 -0.67 0.21
C ALA A 43 -15.52 0.56 -0.61
N GLY A 44 -16.55 0.48 -1.45
CA GLY A 44 -17.04 1.58 -2.28
C GLY A 44 -16.34 1.73 -3.63
N ILE A 45 -15.68 0.68 -4.11
CA ILE A 45 -15.22 0.60 -5.51
C ILE A 45 -16.44 0.21 -6.35
N ASP A 46 -17.05 1.22 -6.97
CA ASP A 46 -18.42 1.12 -7.50
C ASP A 46 -18.50 0.76 -8.99
N GLY A 47 -17.34 0.56 -9.63
CA GLY A 47 -17.26 0.20 -11.05
C GLY A 47 -17.40 1.37 -12.04
N SER A 48 -17.65 2.59 -11.56
CA SER A 48 -17.68 3.79 -12.43
C SER A 48 -16.29 4.19 -12.93
N VAL A 49 -15.23 3.75 -12.24
CA VAL A 49 -13.83 3.95 -12.62
C VAL A 49 -13.16 2.60 -12.80
N ARG A 50 -12.56 2.39 -13.97
CA ARG A 50 -11.83 1.17 -14.32
C ARG A 50 -10.34 1.32 -14.01
N PHE A 51 -9.71 0.29 -13.47
CA PHE A 51 -8.30 0.31 -13.12
C PHE A 51 -7.50 -0.56 -14.08
N TYR A 52 -6.45 0.00 -14.67
CA TYR A 52 -5.56 -0.70 -15.59
C TYR A 52 -4.12 -0.58 -15.11
N LEU A 53 -3.51 -1.73 -14.82
CA LEU A 53 -2.09 -1.79 -14.52
C LEU A 53 -1.25 -1.48 -15.77
N ALA A 54 -0.05 -0.95 -15.54
CA ALA A 54 0.92 -0.73 -16.61
C ALA A 54 1.17 -2.03 -17.41
N GLY A 55 1.05 -1.94 -18.74
CA GLY A 55 1.17 -3.08 -19.64
C GLY A 55 -0.14 -3.80 -19.94
N GLN A 56 -1.26 -3.46 -19.29
CA GLN A 56 -2.57 -3.94 -19.71
C GLN A 56 -3.05 -3.19 -20.97
N PRO A 57 -3.68 -3.89 -21.94
CA PRO A 57 -4.20 -3.25 -23.14
C PRO A 57 -5.40 -2.35 -22.80
N VAL A 58 -5.33 -1.07 -23.17
CA VAL A 58 -6.42 -0.11 -22.97
C VAL A 58 -6.39 0.99 -24.04
N SER A 59 -7.56 1.32 -24.59
CA SER A 59 -7.72 2.40 -25.56
C SER A 59 -7.97 3.74 -24.87
N VAL A 60 -6.90 4.48 -24.61
CA VAL A 60 -6.95 5.81 -23.97
C VAL A 60 -7.37 6.88 -24.97
N GLN A 61 -8.45 7.60 -24.66
CA GLN A 61 -8.92 8.76 -25.44
C GLN A 61 -8.29 10.07 -24.97
N GLN A 62 -8.18 10.24 -23.64
CA GLN A 62 -7.66 11.46 -23.03
C GLN A 62 -6.99 11.13 -21.70
N ARG A 63 -5.84 11.77 -21.43
CA ARG A 63 -5.17 11.73 -20.12
C ARG A 63 -5.46 13.04 -19.36
N LEU A 64 -5.73 12.90 -18.07
CA LEU A 64 -6.27 13.96 -17.19
C LEU A 64 -5.38 14.20 -15.96
N GLY A 65 -4.09 13.85 -16.09
CA GLY A 65 -3.08 14.01 -15.04
C GLY A 65 -2.75 12.72 -14.31
N GLU A 66 -1.61 12.73 -13.63
CA GLU A 66 -1.10 11.63 -12.81
C GLU A 66 -1.28 11.98 -11.32
N ASP A 67 -1.43 10.96 -10.49
CA ASP A 67 -1.41 11.11 -9.04
C ASP A 67 -0.78 9.88 -8.36
N VAL A 68 -0.35 10.07 -7.12
CA VAL A 68 0.23 9.04 -6.26
C VAL A 68 -0.61 8.91 -5.00
N THR A 69 -1.10 7.71 -4.75
CA THR A 69 -1.66 7.35 -3.45
C THR A 69 -0.61 6.64 -2.62
N ASN A 70 -0.60 6.90 -1.31
CA ASN A 70 0.24 6.20 -0.35
C ASN A 70 -0.60 5.94 0.91
N LYS A 71 -1.12 4.73 1.03
CA LYS A 71 -2.02 4.34 2.12
C LYS A 71 -1.31 3.38 3.06
N LYS A 72 -1.68 3.47 4.34
CA LYS A 72 -1.22 2.58 5.39
C LYS A 72 -2.41 2.12 6.22
N THR A 73 -2.35 0.90 6.73
CA THR A 73 -3.36 0.35 7.65
C THR A 73 -2.69 -0.41 8.79
N ASN A 74 -3.46 -0.72 9.83
CA ASN A 74 -3.06 -1.64 10.89
C ASN A 74 -2.98 -3.09 10.35
N ALA A 75 -1.79 -3.67 10.43
CA ALA A 75 -1.50 -5.06 10.06
C ALA A 75 -1.38 -6.00 11.28
N ALA A 76 -1.42 -5.46 12.50
CA ALA A 76 -1.35 -6.27 13.71
C ALA A 76 -2.49 -7.30 13.74
N ASN A 77 -2.13 -8.53 14.14
CA ASN A 77 -3.04 -9.68 14.22
C ASN A 77 -3.75 -10.04 12.89
N LYS A 78 -3.17 -9.69 11.74
CA LYS A 78 -3.64 -10.10 10.40
C LYS A 78 -2.54 -10.85 9.67
N SER A 79 -2.93 -11.66 8.69
CA SER A 79 -1.96 -12.14 7.69
C SER A 79 -1.51 -10.97 6.81
N ASP A 80 -0.29 -11.06 6.28
CA ASP A 80 0.21 -10.04 5.35
C ASP A 80 -0.70 -9.90 4.14
N ALA A 81 -1.18 -11.02 3.63
CA ALA A 81 -2.07 -11.04 2.48
C ALA A 81 -3.37 -10.26 2.76
N GLU A 82 -3.97 -10.45 3.92
CA GLU A 82 -5.20 -9.76 4.33
C GLU A 82 -4.95 -8.26 4.56
N ALA A 83 -3.89 -7.91 5.29
CA ALA A 83 -3.54 -6.52 5.55
C ALA A 83 -3.26 -5.77 4.24
N CYS A 84 -2.58 -6.42 3.29
CA CYS A 84 -2.29 -5.90 1.97
C CYS A 84 -3.53 -5.68 1.11
N ARG A 85 -4.46 -6.64 1.09
CA ARG A 85 -5.76 -6.47 0.41
C ARG A 85 -6.50 -5.26 0.96
N TRP A 86 -6.56 -5.12 2.28
CA TRP A 86 -7.30 -4.01 2.92
C TRP A 86 -6.73 -2.63 2.57
N VAL A 87 -5.41 -2.45 2.66
CA VAL A 87 -4.78 -1.17 2.32
C VAL A 87 -4.84 -0.87 0.82
N ALA A 88 -4.78 -1.90 -0.03
CA ALA A 88 -4.93 -1.74 -1.48
C ALA A 88 -6.33 -1.25 -1.86
N LEU A 89 -7.40 -1.74 -1.22
CA LEU A 89 -8.76 -1.21 -1.40
C LEU A 89 -8.84 0.27 -1.07
N SER A 90 -8.17 0.69 0.01
CA SER A 90 -8.10 2.11 0.40
C SER A 90 -7.35 2.97 -0.64
N ALA A 91 -6.29 2.43 -1.25
CA ALA A 91 -5.55 3.11 -2.32
C ALA A 91 -6.38 3.23 -3.60
N LEU A 92 -7.06 2.15 -4.00
CA LEU A 92 -7.94 2.12 -5.18
C LEU A 92 -9.12 3.06 -5.03
N ARG A 93 -9.75 3.13 -3.84
CA ARG A 93 -10.81 4.10 -3.57
C ARG A 93 -10.32 5.54 -3.71
N ALA A 94 -9.13 5.86 -3.18
CA ALA A 94 -8.57 7.19 -3.35
C ALA A 94 -8.28 7.54 -4.83
N LEU A 95 -7.81 6.56 -5.61
CA LEU A 95 -7.65 6.71 -7.05
C LEU A 95 -9.00 6.90 -7.77
N GLN A 96 -10.04 6.16 -7.38
CA GLN A 96 -11.40 6.35 -7.91
C GLN A 96 -11.90 7.77 -7.65
N ASP A 97 -11.78 8.26 -6.41
CA ASP A 97 -12.26 9.59 -6.04
C ASP A 97 -11.48 10.68 -6.81
N GLY A 98 -10.17 10.50 -6.96
CA GLY A 98 -9.32 11.37 -7.79
C GLY A 98 -9.70 11.34 -9.28
N ALA A 99 -10.02 10.18 -9.83
CA ALA A 99 -10.48 10.04 -11.21
C ALA A 99 -11.82 10.78 -11.41
N LYS A 100 -12.79 10.54 -10.51
CA LYS A 100 -14.11 11.18 -10.54
C LYS A 100 -14.02 12.71 -10.48
N SER A 101 -13.21 13.24 -9.56
CA SER A 101 -13.05 14.70 -9.41
C SER A 101 -12.47 15.38 -10.66
N ARG A 102 -11.78 14.64 -11.53
CA ARG A 102 -11.20 15.12 -12.79
C ARG A 102 -12.02 14.75 -14.02
N GLY A 103 -13.19 14.13 -13.85
CA GLY A 103 -14.04 13.68 -14.96
C GLY A 103 -13.44 12.51 -15.77
N ALA A 104 -12.55 11.72 -15.15
CA ALA A 104 -12.01 10.49 -15.71
C ALA A 104 -12.94 9.29 -15.41
N ASN A 105 -12.96 8.30 -16.30
CA ASN A 105 -13.67 7.02 -16.11
C ASN A 105 -12.71 5.82 -15.93
N ALA A 106 -11.41 6.10 -15.86
CA ALA A 106 -10.39 5.10 -15.64
C ALA A 106 -9.16 5.70 -14.96
N VAL A 107 -8.40 4.82 -14.32
CA VAL A 107 -7.00 5.04 -13.94
C VAL A 107 -6.17 4.03 -14.73
N VAL A 108 -5.27 4.51 -15.57
CA VAL A 108 -4.42 3.72 -16.45
C VAL A 108 -2.96 3.86 -16.06
N ASP A 109 -2.11 3.03 -16.67
CA ASP A 109 -0.67 3.05 -16.44
C ASP A 109 -0.31 2.89 -14.94
N ILE A 110 -1.13 2.14 -14.18
CA ILE A 110 -0.95 1.99 -12.73
C ILE A 110 0.32 1.17 -12.44
N VAL A 111 1.17 1.72 -11.60
CA VAL A 111 2.39 1.08 -11.09
C VAL A 111 2.40 1.13 -9.57
N SER A 112 3.08 0.15 -8.95
CA SER A 112 3.39 0.28 -7.52
C SER A 112 4.56 1.23 -7.35
N TYR A 113 4.50 2.12 -6.35
CA TYR A 113 5.40 3.27 -6.21
C TYR A 113 6.06 3.32 -4.83
N TYR A 114 6.67 2.23 -4.41
CA TYR A 114 7.27 2.13 -3.09
C TYR A 114 8.63 2.84 -3.00
N LYS A 115 8.79 3.70 -1.99
CA LYS A 115 10.02 4.51 -1.79
C LYS A 115 10.47 5.23 -3.08
N LYS A 116 9.51 5.70 -3.89
CA LYS A 116 9.72 6.36 -5.20
C LYS A 116 10.30 5.47 -6.31
N ASN A 117 10.33 4.16 -6.11
CA ASN A 117 10.69 3.20 -7.15
C ASN A 117 9.41 2.64 -7.77
N GLU A 118 9.41 2.52 -9.10
CA GLU A 118 8.29 1.91 -9.83
C GLU A 118 8.49 0.41 -9.96
N PHE A 119 7.46 -0.34 -9.60
CA PHE A 119 7.27 -1.71 -10.04
C PHE A 119 6.13 -1.79 -11.04
N LYS A 120 6.45 -2.33 -12.22
CA LYS A 120 5.52 -2.49 -13.34
C LYS A 120 5.18 -3.96 -13.47
N SER A 121 3.90 -4.26 -13.39
CA SER A 121 3.35 -5.58 -13.68
C SER A 121 1.96 -5.39 -14.26
N SER A 122 1.61 -6.17 -15.28
CA SER A 122 0.27 -6.14 -15.88
C SER A 122 -0.76 -6.94 -15.08
N THR A 123 -0.34 -7.58 -13.99
CA THR A 123 -1.20 -8.46 -13.16
C THR A 123 -1.20 -8.06 -11.68
N ASN A 124 -0.03 -7.74 -11.13
CA ASN A 124 0.16 -7.61 -9.69
C ASN A 124 0.46 -6.18 -9.24
N TYR A 125 0.06 -5.86 -8.02
CA TYR A 125 0.54 -4.70 -7.27
C TYR A 125 1.41 -5.14 -6.09
N GLU A 126 2.30 -4.26 -5.63
CA GLU A 126 3.11 -4.47 -4.44
C GLU A 126 2.46 -3.86 -3.21
N CYS A 127 2.59 -4.60 -2.12
CA CYS A 127 2.34 -4.16 -0.77
C CYS A 127 3.58 -4.45 0.08
N TYR A 128 3.79 -3.64 1.10
CA TYR A 128 4.87 -3.79 2.05
C TYR A 128 4.27 -3.99 3.44
N ALA A 129 4.35 -5.22 3.95
CA ALA A 129 3.76 -5.66 5.20
C ALA A 129 4.80 -5.69 6.33
N GLY A 130 4.60 -4.81 7.31
CA GLY A 130 5.35 -4.77 8.56
C GLY A 130 4.58 -5.38 9.73
N THR A 131 5.23 -5.44 10.89
CA THR A 131 4.66 -6.04 12.11
C THR A 131 3.38 -5.35 12.57
N ILE A 132 3.33 -4.01 12.43
CA ILE A 132 2.20 -3.19 12.90
C ILE A 132 1.44 -2.54 11.75
N LEU A 133 2.13 -2.24 10.64
CA LEU A 133 1.57 -1.51 9.52
C LEU A 133 1.82 -2.24 8.21
N ALA A 134 0.82 -2.25 7.33
CA ALA A 134 0.98 -2.58 5.92
C ALA A 134 0.75 -1.33 5.07
N GLY A 135 1.48 -1.19 3.98
CA GLY A 135 1.42 -0.03 3.09
C GLY A 135 1.34 -0.41 1.62
N VAL A 136 0.52 0.32 0.88
CA VAL A 136 0.45 0.27 -0.58
C VAL A 136 0.55 1.68 -1.12
N ALA A 137 1.47 1.88 -2.05
CA ALA A 137 1.61 3.11 -2.81
C ALA A 137 1.38 2.81 -4.28
N LEU A 138 0.37 3.44 -4.87
CA LEU A 138 0.04 3.29 -6.29
C LEU A 138 0.15 4.64 -6.98
N LYS A 139 0.78 4.65 -8.13
CA LYS A 139 0.86 5.80 -9.03
C LYS A 139 0.12 5.45 -10.31
N GLY A 140 -0.70 6.36 -10.82
CA GLY A 140 -1.50 6.10 -12.01
C GLY A 140 -1.96 7.38 -12.68
N THR A 141 -2.33 7.25 -13.95
CA THR A 141 -2.82 8.35 -14.78
C THR A 141 -4.33 8.29 -14.88
N TYR A 142 -5.02 9.37 -14.54
CA TYR A 142 -6.44 9.50 -14.78
C TYR A 142 -6.73 9.63 -16.27
N ALA A 143 -7.71 8.90 -16.76
CA ALA A 143 -8.00 8.87 -18.19
C ALA A 143 -9.50 8.71 -18.51
N LYS A 144 -9.86 9.17 -19.71
CA LYS A 144 -11.05 8.71 -20.41
C LYS A 144 -10.63 7.59 -21.35
N VAL A 145 -11.27 6.43 -21.22
CA VAL A 145 -11.07 5.27 -22.09
C VAL A 145 -12.38 4.90 -22.79
N LYS A 146 -12.27 4.28 -23.97
CA LYS A 146 -13.41 3.77 -24.75
C LYS A 146 -14.22 2.74 -23.97
#